data_AF-A0A537G0V3-F1
#
_entry.id   AF-A0A537G0V3-F1
#
_cell.length_a   1.000
_cell.length_b   1.000
_cell.length_c   1.000
_cell.angle_alpha   90.00
_cell.angle_beta   90.00
_cell.angle_gamma   90.00
#
_symmetry.space_group_name_H-M   'P 1'
#
loop_
_entity.id
_entity.type
_entity.pdbx_description
1 polymer ?
#
loop_
_entity_poly.entity_id
_entity_poly.type
_entity_poly.pdbx_seq_one_letter_code
_entity_poly.pdbx_strand_id
1 'polypeptide(L)' 'MLHKIFSNIPLLTYLVTAFYDTLGSCFDKVVQQINPGLPPKVYDYLQKNGVQRNDVPAKFDVVMVLLTKW' A
#
# COMPACT_ATOMS: atom_id res chain seq x y z
N MET A 1 16.48 28.66 13.36
CA MET A 1 16.50 27.19 13.13
C MET A 1 15.15 26.58 12.72
N LEU A 2 14.01 27.16 13.10
CA LEU A 2 12.67 26.63 12.73
C LEU A 2 12.35 26.69 11.23
N HIS A 3 12.88 27.68 10.49
CA HIS A 3 12.64 27.83 9.04
C HIS A 3 13.12 26.65 8.17
N LYS A 4 14.17 25.92 8.59
CA LYS A 4 14.66 24.73 7.86
C LYS A 4 13.79 23.49 8.07
N ILE A 5 12.98 23.46 9.13
CA ILE A 5 12.09 22.34 9.45
C ILE A 5 10.85 22.43 8.56
N PHE A 6 10.28 23.63 8.39
CA PHE A 6 9.09 23.84 7.55
C PHE A 6 9.34 23.77 6.04
N SER A 7 10.56 24.06 5.57
CA SER A 7 10.91 23.97 4.15
C SER A 7 10.98 22.54 3.61
N ASN A 8 11.17 21.54 4.48
CA ASN A 8 11.29 20.14 4.10
C ASN A 8 9.99 19.33 4.24
N ILE A 9 8.94 19.90 4.86
CA ILE A 9 7.64 19.23 5.02
C ILE A 9 7.04 18.86 3.65
N PRO A 10 7.07 19.73 2.61
CA PRO A 10 6.54 19.37 1.29
C PRO A 10 7.32 18.22 0.64
N LEU A 11 8.64 18.20 0.79
CA LEU A 11 9.50 17.13 0.25
C LEU A 11 9.28 15.81 1.00
N LEU A 12 9.21 15.85 2.33
CA LEU A 12 8.98 14.65 3.14
C LEU A 12 7.61 14.05 2.84
N THR A 13 6.56 14.86 2.81
CA THR A 13 5.21 14.40 2.43
C THR A 13 5.21 13.82 1.02
N TYR A 14 5.88 14.48 0.06
CA TYR A 14 6.01 13.95 -1.30
C TYR A 14 6.71 12.58 -1.33
N LEU A 15 7.84 12.43 -0.63
CA LEU A 15 8.57 11.17 -0.57
C LEU A 15 7.75 10.05 0.08
N VAL A 16 7.01 10.36 1.15
CA VAL A 16 6.12 9.39 1.82
C VAL A 16 5.00 8.95 0.89
N THR A 17 4.32 9.89 0.21
CA THR A 17 3.28 9.56 -0.77
C THR A 17 3.84 8.72 -1.92
N ALA A 18 4.95 9.13 -2.52
CA ALA A 18 5.58 8.41 -3.63
C ALA A 18 6.03 7.00 -3.24
N PHE A 19 6.49 6.81 -1.99
CA PHE A 19 6.84 5.49 -1.47
C PHE A 19 5.60 4.58 -1.36
N TYR A 20 4.52 5.07 -0.76
CA TYR A 20 3.27 4.30 -0.67
C TYR A 20 2.69 3.99 -2.05
N ASP A 21 2.66 4.96 -2.96
CA ASP A 21 2.18 4.75 -4.34
C ASP A 21 3.01 3.68 -5.08
N THR A 22 4.32 3.67 -4.87
CA THR A 22 5.22 2.66 -5.45
C THR A 22 4.90 1.27 -4.91
N LEU A 23 4.73 1.12 -3.59
CA LEU A 23 4.34 -0.15 -2.97
C LEU A 23 3.00 -0.65 -3.50
N GLY A 24 2.00 0.23 -3.59
CA GLY A 24 0.69 -0.08 -4.15
C GLY A 24 0.78 -0.57 -5.60
N SER A 25 1.53 0.15 -6.44
CA SER A 25 1.73 -0.23 -7.85
C SER A 25 2.43 -1.57 -8.01
N CYS A 26 3.46 -1.84 -7.20
CA CYS A 26 4.16 -3.13 -7.20
C CYS A 26 3.23 -4.27 -6.76
N PHE A 27 2.46 -4.07 -5.68
CA PHE A 27 1.52 -5.06 -5.19
C PHE A 27 0.46 -5.41 -6.22
N ASP A 28 -0.20 -4.39 -6.80
CA ASP A 28 -1.23 -4.59 -7.83
C ASP A 28 -0.68 -5.37 -9.05
N LYS A 29 0.54 -5.05 -9.50
CA LYS A 29 1.19 -5.78 -10.61
C LYS A 29 1.43 -7.25 -10.27
N VAL A 30 1.96 -7.56 -9.08
CA VAL A 30 2.23 -8.94 -8.66
C VAL A 30 0.92 -9.73 -8.58
N VAL A 31 -0.10 -9.15 -7.95
CA VAL A 31 -1.42 -9.77 -7.82
C VAL A 31 -2.02 -10.08 -9.20
N GLN A 32 -1.88 -9.19 -10.17
CA GLN A 32 -2.33 -9.41 -11.56
C GLN A 32 -1.55 -10.51 -12.30
N GLN A 33 -0.27 -10.72 -11.97
CA GLN A 33 0.59 -11.69 -12.66
C GLN A 33 0.41 -13.14 -12.19
N ILE A 34 -0.04 -13.37 -10.95
CA ILE A 34 -0.06 -14.72 -10.36
C ILE A 34 -1.14 -15.61 -11.02
N ASN A 35 -2.32 -15.06 -11.37
CA ASN A 35 -3.39 -15.71 -12.14
C ASN A 35 -4.54 -14.69 -12.33
N PRO A 36 -5.17 -14.55 -13.52
CA PRO A 36 -6.29 -13.62 -13.75
C PRO A 36 -7.45 -13.71 -12.73
N GLY A 37 -7.70 -14.88 -12.13
CA GLY A 37 -8.74 -15.08 -11.12
C GLY A 37 -8.32 -14.86 -9.67
N LEU A 38 -7.03 -14.61 -9.41
CA LEU A 38 -6.49 -14.37 -8.08
C LEU A 38 -6.70 -12.93 -7.56
N PRO A 39 -6.60 -11.86 -8.39
CA PRO A 39 -6.81 -10.49 -7.92
C PRO A 39 -8.10 -10.29 -7.14
N PRO A 40 -9.28 -10.74 -7.64
CA PRO A 40 -10.51 -10.58 -6.89
C PRO A 40 -10.44 -11.25 -5.51
N LYS A 41 -9.87 -12.47 -5.43
CA LYS A 41 -9.78 -13.22 -4.17
C LYS A 41 -8.85 -12.57 -3.15
N VAL A 42 -7.74 -11.99 -3.59
CA VAL A 42 -6.79 -11.29 -2.72
C VAL A 42 -7.45 -10.05 -2.13
N TYR A 43 -8.06 -9.19 -2.97
CA TYR A 43 -8.73 -7.99 -2.48
C TYR A 43 -9.98 -8.30 -1.65
N ASP A 44 -10.74 -9.34 -2.00
CA ASP A 44 -11.87 -9.81 -1.19
C ASP A 44 -11.41 -10.29 0.20
N TYR A 45 -10.30 -11.03 0.27
CA TYR A 45 -9.71 -11.46 1.53
C TYR A 45 -9.25 -10.26 2.38
N LEU A 46 -8.55 -9.31 1.79
CA LEU A 46 -8.12 -8.09 2.48
C LEU A 46 -9.32 -7.27 2.97
N GLN A 47 -10.35 -7.10 2.14
CA GLN A 47 -11.55 -6.36 2.48
C GLN A 47 -12.32 -7.02 3.63
N LYS A 48 -12.47 -8.35 3.62
CA LYS A 48 -13.08 -9.12 4.73
C LYS A 48 -12.34 -8.94 6.06
N ASN A 49 -11.05 -8.63 6.00
CA ASN A 49 -10.20 -8.38 7.16
C ASN A 49 -9.98 -6.88 7.46
N GLY A 50 -10.81 -6.00 6.89
CA GLY A 50 -10.82 -4.57 7.22
C GLY A 50 -9.83 -3.68 6.45
N VAL A 51 -9.21 -4.21 5.38
CA VAL A 51 -8.33 -3.44 4.50
C VAL A 51 -9.02 -3.19 3.17
N GLN A 52 -9.44 -1.95 2.94
CA GLN A 52 -9.98 -1.54 1.64
C GLN A 52 -8.86 -1.50 0.59
N ARG A 53 -9.20 -1.76 -0.69
CA ARG A 53 -8.21 -1.75 -1.78
C ARG A 53 -7.40 -0.45 -1.84
N ASN A 54 -8.06 0.70 -1.65
CA ASN A 54 -7.40 2.02 -1.67
C ASN A 54 -6.51 2.27 -0.44
N ASP A 55 -6.70 1.51 0.64
CA ASP A 55 -5.90 1.62 1.86
C ASP A 55 -4.65 0.73 1.83
N VAL A 56 -4.56 -0.20 0.86
CA VAL A 56 -3.45 -1.16 0.75
C VAL A 56 -2.07 -0.49 0.82
N PRO A 57 -1.81 0.62 0.10
CA PRO A 57 -0.54 1.32 0.21
C PRO A 57 -0.23 1.77 1.64
N ALA A 58 -1.20 2.38 2.32
CA ALA A 58 -1.04 2.97 3.64
C ALA A 58 -1.05 1.93 4.79
N LYS A 59 -1.56 0.72 4.54
CA LYS A 59 -1.68 -0.38 5.52
C LYS A 59 -0.80 -1.58 5.13
N PHE A 60 0.34 -1.33 4.48
CA PHE A 60 1.17 -2.38 3.89
C PHE A 60 1.64 -3.43 4.91
N ASP A 61 1.98 -3.00 6.12
CA ASP A 61 2.33 -3.88 7.25
C ASP A 61 1.19 -4.84 7.62
N VAL A 62 -0.05 -4.32 7.73
CA VAL A 62 -1.25 -5.13 8.00
C VAL A 62 -1.53 -6.09 6.84
N VAL A 63 -1.40 -5.63 5.60
CA VAL A 63 -1.56 -6.45 4.39
C VAL A 63 -0.59 -7.63 4.42
N MET A 64 0.68 -7.41 4.74
CA MET A 64 1.69 -8.49 4.83
C MET A 64 1.34 -9.51 5.93
N VAL A 65 0.88 -9.06 7.09
CA VAL A 65 0.45 -9.96 8.18
C VAL A 65 -0.77 -10.79 7.77
N LEU A 66 -1.72 -10.19 7.04
CA LEU A 66 -2.89 -10.92 6.54
C LEU A 66 -2.48 -11.97 5.49
N LEU A 67 -1.65 -11.60 4.52
CA LEU A 67 -1.24 -12.51 3.44
C LEU A 67 -0.41 -13.71 3.93
N THR A 68 0.31 -13.59 5.04
CA THR A 68 1.01 -14.73 5.66
C THR A 68 0.07 -15.72 6.37
N LYS A 69 -1.20 -15.35 6.53
CA LYS A 69 -2.26 -16.15 7.18
C LYS A 69 -3.37 -16.56 6.21
N TRP A 70 -3.23 -16.27 4.92
CA TRP A 70 -4.25 -16.52 3.91
C TRP A 70 -4.30 -18.00 3.51
#